data_AF-A0AA35UNT0-F1
#
_entry.id   AF-A0AA35UNT0-F1
#
_cell.length_a   1.000
_cell.length_b   1.000
_cell.length_c   1.000
_cell.angle_alpha   90.00
_cell.angle_beta   90.00
_cell.angle_gamma   90.00
#
_symmetry.space_group_name_H-M   'P 1'
#
loop_
_entity.id
_entity.type
_entity.pdbx_description
1 polymer ?
#
loop_
_entity_poly.entity_id
_entity_poly.type
_entity_poly.pdbx_seq_one_letter_code
_entity_poly.pdbx_strand_id
1 'polypeptide(L)'
;MAGKNKHTWTTEEDAKLIEALLELHVSGKYDGADNRFKPEYLKVVQQLLDVSLPNLGLNVEPHIKSRMKTWKNHFNIVHDMVYGTNMSGFGWDTDKCCVTVDAEVWDEYIKVLQ
;
A
#
# COMPACT_ATOMS: atom_id res chain seq x y z
N MET A 1 10.62 25.64 -1.50
CA MET A 1 10.52 25.11 -2.86
C MET A 1 9.78 23.77 -2.79
N ALA A 2 8.52 23.70 -3.23
CA ALA A 2 7.82 22.41 -3.32
C ALA A 2 8.45 21.60 -4.47
N GLY A 3 8.93 20.39 -4.17
CA GLY A 3 9.54 19.53 -5.19
C GLY A 3 8.54 19.23 -6.30
N LYS A 4 8.96 19.40 -7.57
CA LYS A 4 8.16 19.28 -8.81
C LYS A 4 7.45 17.93 -9.04
N ASN A 5 7.60 16.98 -8.12
CA ASN A 5 7.26 15.56 -8.29
C ASN A 5 6.39 15.02 -7.13
N LYS A 6 5.75 15.89 -6.35
CA LYS A 6 4.88 15.47 -5.24
C LYS A 6 3.45 15.32 -5.73
N HIS A 7 2.99 14.07 -5.85
CA HIS A 7 1.58 13.73 -6.06
C HIS A 7 0.96 13.32 -4.73
N THR A 8 -0.16 13.93 -4.36
CA THR A 8 -0.93 13.56 -3.17
C THR A 8 -2.05 12.62 -3.60
N TRP A 9 -1.96 11.37 -3.17
CA TRP A 9 -2.91 10.34 -3.54
C TRP A 9 -4.27 10.55 -2.85
N THR A 10 -5.35 10.51 -3.63
CA THR A 10 -6.72 10.54 -3.11
C THR A 10 -7.24 9.12 -2.87
N THR A 11 -8.34 8.99 -2.11
CA THR A 11 -9.00 7.70 -1.90
C THR A 11 -9.48 7.05 -3.20
N GLU A 12 -9.93 7.87 -4.16
CA GLU A 12 -10.35 7.38 -5.49
C GLU A 12 -9.16 6.85 -6.29
N GLU A 13 -8.04 7.58 -6.29
CA GLU A 13 -6.81 7.15 -6.98
C GLU A 13 -6.23 5.87 -6.35
N ASP A 14 -6.28 5.76 -5.03
CA ASP A 14 -5.91 4.53 -4.31
C ASP A 14 -6.79 3.36 -4.72
N ALA A 15 -8.11 3.55 -4.79
CA ALA A 15 -9.04 2.51 -5.22
C ALA A 15 -8.71 2.04 -6.64
N LYS A 16 -8.43 2.96 -7.58
CA LYS A 16 -8.03 2.60 -8.96
C LYS A 16 -6.67 1.90 -9.02
N LEU A 17 -5.72 2.29 -8.18
CA LEU A 17 -4.45 1.56 -8.08
C LEU A 17 -4.67 0.14 -7.53
N ILE A 18 -5.54 -0.06 -6.53
CA ILE A 18 -5.89 -1.40 -6.03
C ILE A 18 -6.56 -2.23 -7.13
N GLU A 19 -7.55 -1.68 -7.85
CA GLU A 19 -8.23 -2.34 -8.97
C GLU A 19 -7.22 -2.81 -10.03
N ALA A 20 -6.29 -1.94 -10.46
CA ALA A 20 -5.27 -2.27 -11.44
C ALA A 20 -4.33 -3.40 -10.97
N LEU A 21 -3.94 -3.40 -9.70
CA LEU A 21 -3.10 -4.47 -9.13
C LEU A 21 -3.85 -5.80 -9.05
N LEU A 22 -5.14 -5.78 -8.68
CA LEU A 22 -6.00 -6.95 -8.63
C LEU A 22 -6.24 -7.54 -10.02
N GLU A 23 -6.49 -6.69 -11.03
CA GLU A 23 -6.64 -7.14 -12.41
C GLU A 23 -5.39 -7.89 -12.89
N LEU A 24 -4.21 -7.35 -12.61
CA LEU A 24 -2.96 -8.03 -12.95
C LEU A 24 -2.77 -9.33 -12.18
N HIS A 25 -3.16 -9.37 -10.91
CA HIS A 25 -3.09 -10.60 -10.12
C HIS A 25 -4.02 -11.68 -10.68
N VAL A 26 -5.27 -11.35 -10.99
CA VAL A 26 -6.25 -12.28 -11.57
C VAL A 26 -5.83 -12.76 -12.96
N SER A 27 -5.12 -11.93 -13.73
CA SER A 27 -4.63 -12.30 -15.06
C SER A 27 -3.62 -13.45 -15.06
N GLY A 28 -2.97 -13.74 -13.93
CA GLY A 28 -1.90 -14.75 -13.79
C GLY A 28 -0.61 -14.47 -14.58
N LYS A 29 -0.58 -13.40 -15.39
CA LYS A 29 0.51 -13.07 -16.31
C LYS A 29 1.84 -12.77 -15.60
N TYR A 30 1.77 -12.40 -14.33
CA TYR A 30 2.92 -12.03 -13.51
C TYR A 30 3.10 -12.94 -12.30
N ASP A 31 2.52 -14.15 -12.33
CA ASP A 31 2.68 -15.12 -11.25
C ASP A 31 4.12 -15.66 -11.22
N GLY A 32 4.74 -15.62 -10.03
CA GLY A 32 6.12 -16.05 -9.80
C GLY A 32 6.85 -15.19 -8.78
N ALA A 33 7.70 -15.81 -7.95
CA ALA A 33 8.40 -15.14 -6.86
C ALA A 33 9.26 -13.94 -7.30
N ASP A 34 9.75 -14.00 -8.54
CA ASP A 34 10.66 -13.03 -9.16
C ASP A 34 9.96 -11.97 -10.02
N ASN A 35 8.64 -12.08 -10.23
CA ASN A 35 7.88 -11.16 -11.10
C ASN A 35 7.21 -10.00 -10.36
N ARG A 36 7.27 -9.99 -9.02
CA ARG A 36 6.66 -8.95 -8.20
C ARG A 36 7.42 -7.62 -8.35
N PHE A 37 6.78 -6.66 -9.04
CA PHE A 37 7.24 -5.28 -9.25
C PHE A 37 8.40 -5.06 -10.24
N LYS A 38 8.56 -5.98 -11.21
CA LYS A 38 9.44 -5.72 -12.37
C LYS A 38 9.02 -4.43 -13.12
N PRO A 39 9.94 -3.77 -13.84
CA PRO A 39 9.61 -2.57 -14.63
C PRO A 39 8.42 -2.79 -15.58
N GLU A 40 8.29 -3.97 -16.16
CA GLU A 40 7.18 -4.33 -17.06
C GLU A 40 5.84 -4.40 -16.33
N TYR A 41 5.82 -4.96 -15.11
CA TYR A 41 4.62 -5.01 -14.27
C TYR A 41 4.10 -3.59 -13.97
N LEU A 42 5.01 -2.72 -13.51
CA LEU A 42 4.66 -1.34 -13.15
C LEU A 42 4.22 -0.50 -14.36
N LYS A 43 4.78 -0.76 -15.55
CA LYS A 43 4.31 -0.13 -16.78
C LYS A 43 2.87 -0.52 -17.12
N VAL A 44 2.48 -1.78 -16.91
CA VAL A 44 1.09 -2.19 -17.12
C VAL A 44 0.16 -1.57 -16.08
N VAL A 45 0.58 -1.50 -14.81
CA VAL A 45 -0.17 -0.75 -13.78
C VAL A 45 -0.39 0.70 -14.23
N GLN A 46 0.65 1.37 -14.73
CA GLN A 46 0.54 2.74 -15.24
C GLN A 46 -0.48 2.82 -16.39
N GLN A 47 -0.44 1.90 -17.35
CA GLN A 47 -1.39 1.89 -18.47
C GLN A 47 -2.85 1.72 -18.01
N LEU A 48 -3.11 0.87 -17.02
CA LEU A 48 -4.44 0.69 -16.45
C LEU A 48 -4.91 1.97 -15.70
N LEU A 49 -3.99 2.66 -15.03
CA LEU A 49 -4.27 3.95 -14.40
C LEU A 49 -4.53 5.06 -15.43
N ASP A 50 -3.79 5.11 -16.53
CA ASP A 50 -4.01 6.12 -17.59
C ASP A 50 -5.39 5.95 -18.24
N VAL A 51 -5.91 4.72 -18.30
CA VAL A 51 -7.27 4.42 -18.78
C VAL A 51 -8.34 4.80 -17.75
N SER A 52 -8.14 4.46 -16.47
CA SER A 52 -9.13 4.68 -15.41
C SER A 52 -9.14 6.11 -14.84
N LEU A 53 -8.02 6.81 -14.92
CA LEU A 53 -7.78 8.17 -14.42
C LEU A 53 -7.16 9.04 -15.52
N PRO A 54 -7.92 9.34 -16.59
CA PRO A 54 -7.38 10.08 -17.72
C PRO A 54 -6.91 11.48 -17.29
N ASN A 55 -5.80 11.93 -17.86
CA ASN A 55 -5.16 13.24 -17.62
C ASN A 55 -4.45 13.44 -16.27
N LEU A 56 -4.39 12.42 -15.41
CA LEU A 56 -3.69 12.54 -14.12
C LEU A 56 -2.16 12.55 -14.28
N GLY A 57 -1.64 11.95 -15.36
CA GLY A 57 -0.21 11.98 -15.68
C GLY A 57 0.66 11.24 -14.66
N LEU A 58 0.14 10.15 -14.08
CA LEU A 58 0.87 9.34 -13.11
C LEU A 58 2.00 8.57 -13.81
N ASN A 59 3.21 8.66 -13.28
CA ASN A 59 4.37 7.94 -13.80
C ASN A 59 4.76 6.77 -12.89
N VAL A 60 5.32 5.71 -13.47
CA VAL A 60 5.92 4.58 -12.71
C VAL A 60 6.84 5.11 -11.62
N GLU A 61 7.76 6.00 -12.00
CA GLU A 61 8.51 6.84 -11.08
C GLU A 61 8.24 8.33 -11.41
N PRO A 62 8.02 9.18 -10.41
CA PRO A 62 8.12 8.89 -8.98
C PRO A 62 6.81 8.41 -8.33
N HIS A 63 5.67 8.46 -9.02
CA HIS A 63 4.35 8.41 -8.36
C HIS A 63 3.95 7.00 -7.90
N ILE A 64 3.86 6.04 -8.82
CA ILE A 64 3.32 4.70 -8.53
C ILE A 64 4.25 3.94 -7.58
N LYS A 65 5.57 3.93 -7.85
CA LYS A 65 6.54 3.27 -6.97
C LYS A 65 6.55 3.86 -5.57
N SER A 66 6.47 5.18 -5.43
CA SER A 66 6.40 5.82 -4.12
C SER A 66 5.16 5.38 -3.36
N ARG A 67 4.00 5.32 -4.01
CA ARG A 67 2.76 4.90 -3.34
C ARG A 67 2.80 3.44 -2.90
N MET A 68 3.25 2.55 -3.78
CA MET A 68 3.44 1.14 -3.47
C MET A 68 4.38 0.94 -2.27
N LYS A 69 5.47 1.73 -2.19
CA LYS A 69 6.39 1.71 -1.04
C LYS A 69 5.69 2.15 0.24
N THR A 70 4.88 3.21 0.19
CA THR A 70 4.07 3.66 1.33
C THR A 70 3.12 2.56 1.81
N TRP A 71 2.38 1.92 0.91
CA TRP A 71 1.47 0.83 1.26
C TRP A 71 2.20 -0.36 1.87
N LYS A 72 3.34 -0.77 1.31
CA LYS A 72 4.15 -1.84 1.88
C LYS A 72 4.61 -1.52 3.30
N ASN A 73 5.03 -0.28 3.55
CA ASN A 73 5.42 0.15 4.89
C ASN A 73 4.24 0.12 5.87
N HIS A 74 3.08 0.64 5.47
CA HIS A 74 1.87 0.61 6.31
C HIS A 74 1.42 -0.82 6.60
N PHE A 75 1.43 -1.69 5.59
CA PHE A 75 1.13 -3.11 5.76
C PHE A 75 2.08 -3.75 6.77
N ASN A 76 3.39 -3.54 6.64
CA ASN A 76 4.37 -4.09 7.58
C ASN A 76 4.11 -3.61 9.02
N ILE A 77 3.77 -2.34 9.22
CA ILE A 77 3.44 -1.81 10.56
C ILE A 77 2.24 -2.55 11.16
N VAL A 78 1.15 -2.68 10.39
CA VAL A 78 -0.07 -3.37 10.84
C VAL A 78 0.20 -4.86 11.06
N HIS A 79 0.94 -5.50 10.15
CA HIS A 79 1.33 -6.89 10.27
C HIS A 79 2.17 -7.14 11.52
N ASP A 80 3.16 -6.29 11.79
CA ASP A 80 3.99 -6.40 12.98
C ASP A 80 3.20 -6.16 14.25
N MET A 81 2.24 -5.21 14.26
CA MET A 81 1.31 -5.04 15.38
C MET A 81 0.54 -6.34 15.66
N VAL A 82 -0.03 -6.98 14.65
CA VAL A 82 -0.93 -8.13 14.85
C VAL A 82 -0.17 -9.45 15.07
N TYR A 83 0.96 -9.63 14.40
CA TYR A 83 1.67 -10.92 14.33
C TYR A 83 3.11 -10.87 14.89
N GLY A 84 3.56 -9.72 15.36
CA GLY A 84 4.90 -9.54 15.91
C GLY A 84 5.08 -10.22 17.26
N THR A 85 6.26 -10.79 17.50
CA THR A 85 6.56 -11.61 18.69
C THR A 85 6.47 -10.85 20.01
N ASN A 86 6.63 -9.52 19.98
CA ASN A 86 6.62 -8.65 21.17
C ASN A 86 5.37 -7.73 21.23
N MET A 87 4.34 -8.03 20.45
CA MET A 87 3.14 -7.19 20.30
C MET A 87 1.91 -7.84 20.97
N SER A 88 2.11 -8.44 22.15
CA SER A 88 1.02 -9.05 22.91
C SER A 88 -0.06 -7.99 23.27
N GLY A 89 -1.33 -8.30 22.99
CA GLY A 89 -2.46 -7.42 23.26
C GLY A 89 -3.02 -6.71 22.02
N PHE A 90 -2.31 -6.76 20.90
CA PHE A 90 -2.84 -6.38 19.60
C PHE A 90 -3.59 -7.55 18.95
N GLY A 91 -4.74 -7.25 18.37
CA GLY A 91 -5.58 -8.17 17.61
C GLY A 91 -6.06 -7.55 16.31
N TRP A 92 -6.83 -8.32 15.53
CA TRP A 92 -7.41 -7.89 14.27
C TRP A 92 -8.92 -8.14 14.26
N ASP A 93 -9.70 -7.09 14.04
CA ASP A 93 -11.13 -7.18 13.79
C ASP A 93 -11.34 -7.36 12.28
N THR A 94 -11.76 -8.58 11.89
CA THR A 94 -12.00 -8.93 10.49
C THR A 94 -13.20 -8.22 9.89
N ASP A 95 -14.20 -7.86 10.70
CA ASP A 95 -15.45 -7.25 10.22
C ASP A 95 -15.24 -5.76 9.96
N LYS A 96 -14.46 -5.10 10.81
CA LYS A 96 -14.11 -3.67 10.68
C LYS A 96 -12.83 -3.42 9.90
N CYS A 97 -12.07 -4.47 9.57
CA CYS A 97 -10.76 -4.39 8.92
C CYS A 97 -9.78 -3.46 9.66
N CYS A 98 -9.69 -3.58 10.98
CA CYS A 98 -8.82 -2.73 11.78
C CYS A 98 -8.12 -3.48 12.92
N VAL A 99 -7.01 -2.90 13.37
CA VAL A 99 -6.30 -3.35 14.57
C VAL A 99 -7.13 -3.04 15.81
N THR A 100 -7.21 -4.00 16.74
CA THR A 100 -7.85 -3.84 18.04
C THR A 100 -6.82 -3.96 19.15
N VAL A 101 -6.90 -3.13 20.17
CA VAL A 101 -5.96 -3.11 21.28
C VAL A 101 -6.56 -2.37 22.46
N ASP A 102 -6.19 -2.77 23.68
CA ASP A 102 -6.55 -2.02 24.88
C ASP A 102 -5.80 -0.69 24.95
N ALA A 103 -6.44 0.34 25.50
CA ALA A 103 -5.87 1.69 25.54
C ALA A 103 -4.49 1.73 26.23
N GLU A 104 -4.30 0.96 27.30
CA GLU A 104 -3.04 0.89 28.05
C GLU A 104 -1.90 0.32 27.18
N VAL A 105 -2.17 -0.75 26.42
CA VAL A 105 -1.18 -1.38 25.52
C VAL A 105 -0.85 -0.44 24.35
N TRP A 106 -1.84 0.29 23.84
CA TRP A 106 -1.62 1.32 22.82
C TRP A 106 -0.71 2.45 23.32
N ASP A 107 -0.98 2.97 24.52
CA ASP A 107 -0.22 4.05 25.13
C ASP A 107 1.24 3.65 25.44
N GLU A 108 1.49 2.39 25.78
CA GLU A 108 2.85 1.87 25.91
C GLU A 108 3.54 1.75 24.56
N TYR A 109 2.86 1.22 23.54
CA TYR A 109 3.42 1.05 22.21
C TYR A 109 3.88 2.37 21.56
N ILE A 110 3.06 3.43 21.65
CA ILE A 110 3.40 4.72 21.06
C ILE A 110 4.62 5.39 21.71
N LYS A 111 4.92 5.10 22.98
CA LYS A 111 6.13 5.62 23.67
C LYS A 111 7.41 5.04 23.10
N VAL A 112 7.37 3.83 22.56
CA VAL A 112 8.54 3.14 21.98
C VAL A 112 8.82 3.57 20.53
N LEU A 113 7.87 4.29 19.90
CA LEU A 113 7.97 4.80 18.53
C LEU A 113 8.48 6.25 18.43
N GLN A 114 8.63 6.96 19.55
CA GLN A 114 9.15 8.33 19.62
C GLN A 114 10.67 8.35 19.81
#